data_AF-A0AA50DZH8-F1
#
_entry.id   AF-A0AA50DZH8-F1
#
_cell.length_a   1.000
_cell.length_b   1.000
_cell.length_c   1.000
_cell.angle_alpha   90.00
_cell.angle_beta   90.00
_cell.angle_gamma   90.00
#
_symmetry.space_group_name_H-M   'P 1'
#
loop_
_entity.id
_entity.type
_entity.pdbx_description
1 polymer ?
#
loop_
_entity_poly.entity_id
_entity_poly.type
_entity_poly.pdbx_seq_one_letter_code
_entity_poly.pdbx_strand_id
1 'polypeptide(L)'
;MASLVKIKDHYDIAFGNDTDGDRHGIVTPSVGLMNPNHFLSVAIWYLFSQRQQWSGLSAIGKTLVSSSMIDRVGQLINRSVYEVPVGFKWFVSGLLDGSFGFGGEESAGASFLKKNGTVWTTDKDGTIMDLLAAEITAKTGKDPASITRI
;
A
#
# COMPACT_ATOMS: atom_id res chain seq x y z
N MET A 1 -17.75 -6.92 -1.73
CA MET A 1 -16.96 -7.78 -0.82
C MET A 1 -17.74 -8.66 0.15
N ALA A 2 -19.04 -8.46 0.42
CA ALA A 2 -19.76 -9.23 1.45
C ALA A 2 -19.64 -10.76 1.34
N SER A 3 -19.75 -11.33 0.14
CA SER A 3 -19.60 -12.77 -0.07
C SER A 3 -18.19 -13.28 0.23
N LEU A 4 -17.16 -12.51 -0.13
CA LEU A 4 -15.76 -12.86 0.16
C LEU A 4 -15.46 -12.81 1.66
N VAL A 5 -15.99 -11.81 2.36
CA VAL A 5 -15.84 -11.68 3.83
C VAL A 5 -16.49 -12.85 4.57
N LYS A 6 -17.60 -13.41 4.07
CA LYS A 6 -18.25 -14.59 4.69
C LYS A 6 -17.38 -15.84 4.66
N ILE A 7 -16.43 -15.93 3.73
CA ILE A 7 -15.51 -17.06 3.56
C ILE A 7 -14.07 -16.68 3.92
N LYS A 8 -13.86 -15.58 4.66
CA LYS A 8 -12.52 -15.07 5.01
C LYS A 8 -11.65 -16.10 5.73
N ASP A 9 -12.27 -16.98 6.53
CA ASP A 9 -11.55 -17.97 7.35
C ASP A 9 -11.09 -19.20 6.54
N HIS A 10 -11.40 -19.26 5.24
CA HIS A 10 -10.94 -20.32 4.34
C HIS A 10 -9.61 -20.00 3.64
N TYR A 11 -9.08 -18.79 3.80
CA TYR A 11 -7.88 -18.32 3.12
C TYR A 11 -6.97 -17.58 4.11
N ASP A 12 -5.66 -17.76 3.99
CA ASP A 12 -4.70 -16.98 4.78
C ASP A 12 -4.77 -15.48 4.47
N ILE A 13 -5.04 -15.18 3.19
CA ILE A 13 -5.27 -13.84 2.66
C ILE A 13 -6.22 -13.95 1.46
N ALA A 14 -7.18 -13.05 1.35
CA ALA A 14 -8.05 -12.92 0.19
C ALA A 14 -8.11 -11.45 -0.23
N PHE A 15 -8.43 -11.20 -1.50
CA PHE A 15 -8.54 -9.84 -2.01
C PHE A 15 -9.46 -9.77 -3.21
N GLY A 16 -9.79 -8.55 -3.63
CA GLY A 16 -10.44 -8.31 -4.90
C GLY A 16 -10.40 -6.85 -5.30
N ASN A 17 -10.59 -6.63 -6.59
CA ASN A 17 -10.53 -5.32 -7.22
C ASN A 17 -11.92 -4.84 -7.67
N ASP A 18 -11.99 -3.57 -8.04
CA ASP A 18 -13.06 -3.04 -8.86
C ASP A 18 -12.87 -3.37 -10.35
N THR A 19 -13.77 -2.87 -11.20
CA THR A 19 -13.91 -3.33 -12.58
C THR A 19 -12.75 -2.97 -13.50
N ASP A 20 -12.06 -1.88 -13.22
CA ASP A 20 -10.88 -1.38 -13.93
C ASP A 20 -9.57 -1.82 -13.26
N GLY A 21 -9.64 -2.45 -12.08
CA GLY A 21 -8.48 -3.07 -11.44
C GLY A 21 -7.50 -2.10 -10.79
N ASP A 22 -7.88 -0.82 -10.65
CA ASP A 22 -7.02 0.24 -10.13
C ASP A 22 -7.09 0.34 -8.59
N ARG A 23 -8.12 -0.25 -7.98
CA ARG A 23 -8.28 -0.31 -6.52
C ARG A 23 -8.19 -1.73 -5.98
N HIS A 24 -7.90 -1.81 -4.69
CA HIS A 24 -7.72 -3.06 -3.97
C HIS A 24 -8.66 -3.17 -2.77
N GLY A 25 -8.92 -4.41 -2.35
CA GLY A 25 -9.75 -4.72 -1.20
C GLY A 25 -9.20 -5.93 -0.49
N ILE A 26 -8.45 -5.71 0.60
CA ILE A 26 -7.75 -6.77 1.32
C ILE A 26 -8.65 -7.38 2.39
N VAL A 27 -8.84 -8.69 2.34
CA VAL A 27 -9.62 -9.47 3.28
C VAL A 27 -8.71 -10.43 4.04
N THR A 28 -8.76 -10.34 5.36
CA THR A 28 -7.93 -11.16 6.26
C THR A 28 -8.82 -11.96 7.21
N PRO A 29 -8.37 -13.11 7.73
CA PRO A 29 -9.10 -13.85 8.76
C PRO A 29 -9.37 -13.02 10.02
N SER A 30 -8.44 -12.15 10.43
CA SER A 30 -8.57 -11.43 11.71
C SER A 30 -9.66 -10.36 11.73
N VAL A 31 -9.81 -9.58 10.64
CA VAL A 31 -10.74 -8.43 10.62
C VAL A 31 -11.75 -8.46 9.48
N GLY A 32 -11.67 -9.45 8.58
CA GLY A 32 -12.41 -9.39 7.32
C GLY A 32 -11.82 -8.33 6.41
N LEU A 33 -12.66 -7.44 5.87
CA LEU A 33 -12.21 -6.37 4.98
C LEU A 33 -11.43 -5.31 5.76
N MET A 34 -10.15 -5.13 5.43
CA MET A 34 -9.31 -4.11 6.02
C MET A 34 -9.76 -2.70 5.64
N ASN A 35 -9.62 -1.75 6.57
CA ASN A 35 -9.72 -0.33 6.25
C ASN A 35 -8.55 0.05 5.29
N PRO A 36 -8.81 0.74 4.17
CA PRO A 36 -7.76 1.11 3.22
C PRO A 36 -6.58 1.86 3.84
N ASN A 37 -6.84 2.83 4.72
CA ASN A 37 -5.77 3.58 5.40
C ASN A 37 -4.85 2.69 6.24
N HIS A 38 -5.42 1.65 6.86
CA HIS A 38 -4.63 0.70 7.64
C HIS A 38 -3.71 -0.11 6.73
N PHE A 39 -4.23 -0.58 5.59
CA PHE A 39 -3.42 -1.34 4.65
C PHE A 39 -2.34 -0.47 3.98
N LEU A 40 -2.63 0.77 3.60
CA LEU A 40 -1.63 1.70 3.08
C LEU A 40 -0.45 1.88 4.06
N SER A 41 -0.76 2.05 5.35
CA SER A 41 0.27 2.21 6.40
C SER A 41 1.18 0.98 6.50
N VAL A 42 0.59 -0.23 6.47
CA VAL A 42 1.34 -1.50 6.51
C VAL A 42 2.15 -1.72 5.24
N ALA A 43 1.58 -1.42 4.08
CA ALA A 43 2.24 -1.52 2.78
C ALA A 43 3.49 -0.63 2.71
N ILE A 44 3.36 0.64 3.15
CA ILE A 44 4.47 1.60 3.21
C ILE A 44 5.56 1.09 4.15
N TRP A 45 5.21 0.74 5.39
CA TRP A 45 6.17 0.21 6.37
C TRP A 45 6.95 -0.98 5.81
N TYR A 46 6.23 -1.94 5.20
CA TYR A 46 6.83 -3.15 4.66
C TYR A 46 7.74 -2.85 3.45
N LEU A 47 7.24 -2.12 2.45
CA LEU A 47 7.99 -1.83 1.22
C LEU A 47 9.32 -1.14 1.53
N PHE A 48 9.29 -0.06 2.29
CA PHE A 48 10.51 0.71 2.59
C PHE A 48 11.49 -0.04 3.50
N SER A 49 11.02 -1.05 4.24
CA SER A 49 11.87 -1.97 5.02
C SER A 49 12.49 -3.08 4.16
N GLN A 50 11.90 -3.43 3.01
CA GLN A 50 12.29 -4.59 2.20
C GLN A 50 12.93 -4.24 0.85
N ARG A 51 12.83 -2.99 0.38
CA ARG A 51 13.28 -2.56 -0.95
C ARG A 51 14.65 -1.87 -0.88
N GLN A 52 15.70 -2.65 -0.67
CA GLN A 52 17.09 -2.16 -0.51
C GLN A 52 17.64 -1.40 -1.73
N GLN A 53 17.13 -1.67 -2.93
CA GLN A 53 17.57 -1.02 -4.16
C GLN A 53 16.88 0.33 -4.43
N TRP A 54 15.89 0.71 -3.62
CA TRP A 54 15.28 2.03 -3.73
C TRP A 54 16.23 3.10 -3.21
N SER A 55 16.22 4.26 -3.85
CA SER A 55 17.00 5.42 -3.42
C SER A 55 16.73 5.72 -1.94
N GLY A 56 17.78 6.04 -1.17
CA GLY A 56 17.62 6.55 0.20
C GLY A 56 16.80 7.85 0.29
N LEU A 57 16.65 8.54 -0.84
CA LEU A 57 15.85 9.76 -0.97
C LEU A 57 14.43 9.52 -1.49
N SER A 58 14.08 8.29 -1.89
CA SER A 58 12.72 8.00 -2.36
C SER A 58 11.72 8.25 -1.21
N ALA A 59 10.65 8.98 -1.51
CA ALA A 59 9.70 9.43 -0.53
C ALA A 59 8.33 8.74 -0.65
N ILE A 60 7.47 9.01 0.32
CA ILE A 60 6.11 8.48 0.41
C ILE A 60 5.13 9.56 -0.05
N GLY A 61 4.41 9.34 -1.15
CA GLY A 61 3.31 10.18 -1.58
C GLY A 61 2.00 9.79 -0.88
N LYS A 62 1.32 10.77 -0.27
CA LYS A 62 0.08 10.58 0.49
C LYS A 62 -0.89 11.73 0.20
N THR A 63 -2.19 11.46 0.03
CA THR A 63 -3.22 12.51 -0.01
C THR A 63 -3.47 13.11 1.38
N LEU A 64 -3.79 14.40 1.47
CA LEU A 64 -3.97 15.09 2.76
C LEU A 64 -5.06 14.49 3.67
N VAL A 65 -6.04 13.81 3.08
CA VAL A 65 -7.16 13.19 3.79
C VAL A 65 -6.88 11.75 4.21
N SER A 66 -5.73 11.19 3.82
CA SER A 66 -5.26 9.89 4.31
C SER A 66 -4.81 9.98 5.78
N SER A 67 -4.85 8.83 6.45
CA SER A 67 -4.56 8.71 7.88
C SER A 67 -3.19 9.25 8.27
N SER A 68 -3.12 9.94 9.42
CA SER A 68 -1.86 10.39 10.02
C SER A 68 -0.96 9.27 10.52
N MET A 69 -1.45 8.02 10.50
CA MET A 69 -0.61 6.85 10.71
C MET A 69 0.50 6.75 9.66
N ILE A 70 0.24 7.18 8.41
CA ILE A 70 1.26 7.19 7.36
C ILE A 70 2.43 8.13 7.72
N ASP A 71 2.13 9.28 8.34
CA ASP A 71 3.15 10.22 8.80
C ASP A 71 4.04 9.60 9.90
N ARG A 72 3.41 8.89 10.84
CA ARG A 72 4.13 8.16 11.92
C ARG A 72 4.99 7.02 11.36
N VAL A 73 4.46 6.27 10.40
CA VAL A 73 5.22 5.22 9.70
C VAL A 73 6.41 5.83 8.98
N GLY A 74 6.22 6.93 8.25
CA GLY A 74 7.31 7.64 7.57
C GLY A 74 8.43 8.05 8.52
N GLN A 75 8.08 8.61 9.69
CA GLN A 75 9.05 8.93 10.74
C GLN A 75 9.78 7.68 11.25
N LEU A 76 9.06 6.59 11.52
CA LEU A 76 9.61 5.33 12.03
C LEU A 76 10.67 4.73 11.09
N ILE A 77 10.43 4.77 9.78
CA ILE A 77 11.34 4.21 8.76
C ILE A 77 12.31 5.26 8.20
N ASN A 78 12.35 6.47 8.79
CA ASN A 78 13.18 7.60 8.39
C ASN A 78 13.01 7.98 6.90
N ARG A 79 11.77 8.19 6.47
CA ARG A 79 11.40 8.58 5.11
C ARG A 79 10.51 9.82 5.11
N SER A 80 10.76 10.71 4.14
CA SER A 80 9.93 11.89 3.93
C SER A 80 8.54 11.48 3.44
N VAL A 81 7.50 12.11 4.00
CA VAL A 81 6.12 12.01 3.52
C VAL A 81 5.78 13.31 2.79
N TYR A 82 5.40 13.19 1.52
CA TYR A 82 4.95 14.30 0.69
C TYR A 82 3.43 14.25 0.62
N GLU A 83 2.83 15.19 1.36
CA GLU A 83 1.40 15.37 1.37
C GLU A 83 0.94 16.21 0.18
N VAL A 84 -0.09 15.75 -0.51
CA VAL A 84 -0.66 16.40 -1.71
C VAL A 84 -2.18 16.52 -1.61
N PRO A 85 -2.82 17.40 -2.42
CA PRO A 85 -4.28 17.40 -2.57
C PRO A 85 -4.83 16.05 -3.04
N VAL A 86 -6.14 15.85 -2.90
CA VAL A 86 -6.81 14.65 -3.43
C VAL A 86 -6.58 14.52 -4.95
N GLY A 87 -6.29 13.30 -5.40
CA GLY A 87 -6.10 12.95 -6.80
C GLY A 87 -4.73 12.31 -7.07
N PHE A 88 -4.74 11.09 -7.61
CA PHE A 88 -3.52 10.33 -7.93
C PHE A 88 -2.54 11.03 -8.89
N LYS A 89 -3.02 11.99 -9.70
CA LYS A 89 -2.21 12.77 -10.66
C LYS A 89 -0.96 13.40 -10.04
N TRP A 90 -0.99 13.71 -8.75
CA TRP A 90 0.13 14.34 -8.03
C TRP A 90 1.32 13.39 -7.81
N PHE A 91 1.12 12.08 -7.94
CA PHE A 91 2.19 11.09 -7.76
C PHE A 91 2.87 10.68 -9.06
N VAL A 92 2.29 11.01 -10.21
CA VAL A 92 2.74 10.55 -11.54
C VAL A 92 4.21 10.89 -11.80
N SER A 93 4.60 12.16 -11.66
CA SER A 93 5.98 12.58 -11.91
C SER A 93 6.97 11.91 -10.97
N GLY A 94 6.64 11.81 -9.68
CA GLY A 94 7.53 11.20 -8.69
C GLY A 94 7.66 9.69 -8.83
N LEU A 95 6.61 8.99 -9.27
CA LEU A 95 6.70 7.56 -9.61
C LEU A 95 7.53 7.35 -10.87
N LEU A 96 7.40 8.24 -11.87
CA LEU A 96 8.10 8.13 -13.14
C LEU A 96 9.62 8.31 -12.98
N ASP A 97 10.04 9.30 -12.18
CA ASP A 97 11.47 9.59 -11.94
C ASP A 97 12.07 8.81 -10.75
N GLY A 98 11.24 8.08 -9.99
CA GLY A 98 11.65 7.27 -8.85
C GLY A 98 11.88 8.05 -7.56
N SER A 99 11.58 9.36 -7.53
CA SER A 99 11.61 10.17 -6.32
C SER A 99 10.50 9.78 -5.33
N PHE A 100 9.40 9.18 -5.80
CA PHE A 100 8.38 8.55 -4.95
C PHE A 100 8.46 7.02 -5.07
N GLY A 101 8.76 6.37 -3.94
CA GLY A 101 8.73 4.91 -3.84
C GLY A 101 7.31 4.35 -3.84
N PHE A 102 6.37 5.15 -3.34
CA PHE A 102 4.97 4.81 -3.14
C PHE A 102 4.10 6.06 -3.32
N GLY A 103 2.92 5.90 -3.92
CA GLY A 103 1.86 6.91 -3.93
C GLY A 103 0.51 6.24 -3.65
N GLY A 104 -0.29 6.80 -2.75
CA GLY A 104 -1.58 6.19 -2.37
C GLY A 104 -2.64 7.18 -1.91
N GLU A 105 -3.89 6.77 -2.11
CA GLU A 105 -5.11 7.48 -1.72
C GLU A 105 -5.93 6.60 -0.77
N GLU A 106 -6.56 7.23 0.22
CA GLU A 106 -7.43 6.60 1.21
C GLU A 106 -8.65 5.87 0.61
N SER A 107 -8.95 6.15 -0.66
CA SER A 107 -9.99 5.52 -1.47
C SER A 107 -9.62 4.11 -1.97
N ALA A 108 -8.54 3.51 -1.44
CA ALA A 108 -8.01 2.19 -1.77
C ALA A 108 -7.33 2.08 -3.14
N GLY A 109 -6.73 3.17 -3.61
CA GLY A 109 -5.91 3.21 -4.82
C GLY A 109 -4.46 3.53 -4.49
N ALA A 110 -3.50 2.79 -5.05
CA ALA A 110 -2.08 3.05 -4.85
C ALA A 110 -1.21 2.44 -5.97
N SER A 111 0.04 2.88 -6.06
CA SER A 111 1.09 2.25 -6.85
C SER A 111 2.45 2.42 -6.18
N PHE A 112 3.41 1.56 -6.53
CA PHE A 112 4.77 1.60 -6.00
C PHE A 112 5.79 1.15 -7.04
N LEU A 113 7.06 1.50 -6.82
CA LEU A 113 8.15 1.19 -7.75
C LEU A 113 8.43 -0.31 -7.84
N LYS A 114 9.04 -0.73 -8.95
CA LYS A 114 9.61 -2.08 -9.05
C LYS A 114 10.74 -2.25 -8.04
N LYS A 115 11.17 -3.50 -7.84
CA LYS A 115 12.28 -3.82 -6.91
C LYS A 115 13.55 -3.02 -7.20
N ASN A 116 13.87 -2.77 -8.47
CA ASN A 116 15.04 -1.99 -8.91
C ASN A 116 14.86 -0.46 -8.82
N GLY A 117 13.79 0.04 -8.20
CA GLY A 117 13.56 1.47 -8.02
C GLY A 117 13.10 2.21 -9.29
N THR A 118 12.72 1.49 -10.35
CA THR A 118 12.14 2.12 -11.55
C THR A 118 10.62 1.92 -11.59
N VAL A 119 9.93 2.79 -12.32
CA VAL A 119 8.46 2.78 -12.42
C VAL A 119 7.89 1.44 -12.88
N TRP A 120 6.80 1.02 -12.26
CA TRP A 120 5.93 -0.07 -12.73
C TRP A 120 4.77 0.51 -13.56
N THR A 121 3.86 1.23 -12.90
CA THR A 121 2.82 2.05 -13.53
C THR A 121 2.74 3.41 -12.83
N THR A 122 2.33 4.42 -13.59
CA THR A 122 2.05 5.77 -13.08
C THR A 122 0.57 6.01 -12.81
N ASP A 123 -0.28 5.01 -13.05
CA ASP A 123 -1.65 4.99 -12.53
C ASP A 123 -1.72 4.10 -11.28
N LYS A 124 -2.88 4.05 -10.63
CA LYS A 124 -3.14 3.10 -9.54
C LYS A 124 -3.18 1.68 -10.10
N ASP A 125 -2.77 0.71 -9.28
CA ASP A 125 -2.78 -0.70 -9.65
C ASP A 125 -3.18 -1.52 -8.42
N GLY A 126 -4.42 -2.00 -8.43
CA GLY A 126 -4.96 -2.83 -7.37
C GLY A 126 -4.32 -4.22 -7.32
N THR A 127 -3.90 -4.75 -8.47
CA THR A 127 -3.32 -6.09 -8.56
C THR A 127 -1.99 -6.17 -7.84
N ILE A 128 -1.11 -5.16 -8.00
CA ILE A 128 0.17 -5.16 -7.27
C ILE A 128 -0.02 -4.94 -5.77
N MET A 129 -1.07 -4.22 -5.36
CA MET A 129 -1.40 -4.01 -3.95
C MET A 129 -1.94 -5.28 -3.30
N ASP A 130 -2.74 -6.05 -4.04
CA ASP A 130 -3.23 -7.37 -3.62
C ASP A 130 -2.08 -8.38 -3.48
N LEU A 131 -1.21 -8.46 -4.50
CA LEU A 131 -0.02 -9.31 -4.45
C LEU A 131 0.96 -8.89 -3.35
N LEU A 132 1.02 -7.60 -3.03
CA LEU A 132 1.80 -7.10 -1.90
C LEU A 132 1.23 -7.60 -0.57
N ALA A 133 -0.09 -7.68 -0.39
CA ALA A 133 -0.69 -8.27 0.81
C ALA A 133 -0.28 -9.74 0.99
N ALA A 134 -0.24 -10.50 -0.12
CA ALA A 134 0.27 -11.87 -0.12
C ALA A 134 1.78 -11.91 0.20
N GLU A 135 2.59 -11.02 -0.37
CA GLU A 135 4.03 -10.92 -0.08
C GLU A 135 4.27 -10.64 1.43
N ILE A 136 3.55 -9.67 2.00
CA ILE A 136 3.61 -9.33 3.43
C ILE A 136 3.28 -10.56 4.28
N THR A 137 2.18 -11.22 3.98
CA THR A 137 1.73 -12.42 4.72
C THR A 137 2.79 -13.51 4.66
N ALA A 138 3.31 -13.81 3.46
CA ALA A 138 4.30 -14.86 3.25
C ALA A 138 5.67 -14.55 3.90
N LYS A 139 6.12 -13.29 3.85
CA LYS A 139 7.45 -12.90 4.36
C LYS A 139 7.48 -12.65 5.85
N THR A 140 6.37 -12.18 6.43
CA THR A 140 6.29 -11.88 7.87
C THR A 140 5.70 -13.04 8.67
N GLY A 141 4.97 -13.96 8.03
CA GLY A 141 4.17 -14.97 8.71
C GLY A 141 3.01 -14.38 9.51
N LYS A 142 2.64 -13.12 9.25
CA LYS A 142 1.62 -12.38 9.99
C LYS A 142 0.51 -11.94 9.05
N ASP A 143 -0.70 -11.95 9.58
CA ASP A 143 -1.86 -11.27 9.00
C ASP A 143 -1.57 -9.76 8.89
N PRO A 144 -1.68 -9.13 7.70
CA PRO A 144 -1.43 -7.70 7.53
C PRO A 144 -2.22 -6.81 8.48
N ALA A 145 -3.45 -7.18 8.85
CA ALA A 145 -4.26 -6.41 9.79
C ALA A 145 -3.70 -6.44 11.23
N SER A 146 -2.99 -7.50 11.61
CA SER A 146 -2.31 -7.59 12.91
C SER A 146 -1.09 -6.67 13.03
N ILE A 147 -0.50 -6.27 11.89
CA ILE A 147 0.68 -5.41 11.83
C ILE A 147 0.31 -3.95 12.14
N THR A 148 -0.94 -3.55 12.00
CA THR A 148 -1.42 -2.15 12.14
C THR A 148 -1.23 -1.50 13.52
N ARG A 149 -0.60 -2.19 14.49
CA ARG A 149 -0.28 -1.71 15.84
C ARG A 149 1.19 -1.25 16.00
N ILE A 150 1.80 -0.73 14.94
CA ILE A 150 3.18 -0.20 14.96
C ILE A 150 3.22 1.16 15.68
#